data_AF-A0A8I1P8T8-F1
#
_entry.id   AF-A0A8I1P8T8-F1
#
_cell.length_a   1.000
_cell.length_b   1.000
_cell.length_c   1.000
_cell.angle_alpha   90.00
_cell.angle_beta   90.00
_cell.angle_gamma   90.00
#
_symmetry.space_group_name_H-M   'P 1'
#
loop_
_entity.id
_entity.type
_entity.pdbx_description
1 polymer ?
#
loop_
_entity_poly.entity_id
_entity_poly.type
_entity_poly.pdbx_seq_one_letter_code
_entity_poly.pdbx_strand_id
1 'polypeptide(L)'
;MSPAEIRKEKIKLQANLLNGLAIGIVLIGAFTPITHSVYDPSIAASALGLMAVLAIICVATGGALHYHALRRLDALEEQDQ
;
A
#
# COMPACT_ATOMS: atom_id res chain seq x y z
N MET A 1 5.87 -17.26 -26.87
CA MET A 1 5.45 -16.04 -26.14
C MET A 1 5.84 -14.84 -26.96
N SER A 2 4.86 -14.05 -27.38
CA SER A 2 5.06 -12.84 -28.18
C SER A 2 5.62 -11.69 -27.32
N PRO A 3 6.29 -10.71 -27.93
CA PRO A 3 6.77 -9.52 -27.22
C PRO A 3 5.66 -8.74 -26.48
N ALA A 4 4.42 -8.82 -26.96
CA ALA A 4 3.26 -8.19 -26.34
C ALA A 4 2.85 -8.89 -25.03
N GLU A 5 2.85 -10.22 -25.02
CA GLU A 5 2.56 -11.01 -23.81
C GLU A 5 3.59 -10.77 -22.71
N ILE A 6 4.88 -10.69 -23.07
CA ILE A 6 5.97 -10.40 -22.12
C ILE A 6 5.77 -9.04 -21.45
N ARG A 7 5.35 -8.02 -22.23
CA ARG A 7 5.07 -6.68 -21.71
C ARG A 7 3.89 -6.68 -20.74
N LYS A 8 2.80 -7.38 -21.07
CA LYS A 8 1.62 -7.51 -20.19
C LYS A 8 1.98 -8.18 -18.86
N GLU A 9 2.71 -9.30 -18.92
CA GLU A 9 3.15 -10.01 -17.72
C GLU A 9 4.04 -9.14 -16.83
N LYS A 10 4.98 -8.39 -17.41
CA LYS A 10 5.82 -7.45 -16.67
C LYS A 10 5.00 -6.38 -15.94
N ILE A 11 3.97 -5.81 -16.59
CA ILE A 11 3.12 -4.79 -15.97
C ILE A 11 2.29 -5.39 -14.83
N LYS A 12 1.75 -6.61 -14.99
CA LYS A 12 1.06 -7.34 -13.92
C LYS A 12 1.96 -7.59 -12.70
N LEU A 13 3.20 -8.03 -12.94
CA LEU A 13 4.19 -8.24 -11.86
C LEU A 13 4.54 -6.93 -11.14
N GLN A 14 4.67 -5.82 -11.87
CA GLN A 14 4.92 -4.51 -11.28
C GLN A 14 3.73 -4.01 -10.44
N ALA A 15 2.50 -4.17 -10.93
CA ALA A 15 1.30 -3.85 -10.17
C ALA A 15 1.20 -4.69 -8.89
N ASN A 16 1.49 -5.99 -8.98
CA ASN A 16 1.50 -6.87 -7.81
C ASN A 16 2.55 -6.48 -6.78
N LEU A 17 3.77 -6.13 -7.21
CA LEU A 17 4.82 -5.64 -6.32
C LEU A 17 4.39 -4.37 -5.57
N LEU A 18 3.84 -3.39 -6.29
CA LEU A 18 3.34 -2.14 -5.70
C LEU A 18 2.19 -2.39 -4.72
N ASN A 19 1.29 -3.31 -5.04
CA ASN A 19 0.22 -3.72 -4.14
C ASN A 19 0.78 -4.39 -2.87
N GLY A 20 1.78 -5.26 -3.00
CA GLY A 20 2.46 -5.87 -1.85
C GLY A 20 3.13 -4.83 -0.94
N LEU A 21 3.79 -3.83 -1.53
CA LEU A 21 4.37 -2.70 -0.79
C LEU A 21 3.30 -1.87 -0.08
N ALA A 22 2.16 -1.60 -0.75
CA ALA A 22 1.04 -0.88 -0.16
C ALA A 22 0.54 -1.57 1.11
N ILE A 23 0.32 -2.89 1.03
CA ILE A 23 -0.11 -3.72 2.15
C ILE A 23 0.91 -3.65 3.29
N GLY A 24 2.21 -3.79 2.98
CA GLY A 24 3.28 -3.71 3.97
C GLY A 24 3.33 -2.37 4.71
N ILE A 25 3.21 -1.25 3.98
CA ILE A 25 3.19 0.10 4.56
C ILE A 25 2.01 0.26 5.51
N VAL A 26 0.82 -0.20 5.13
CA VAL A 26 -0.38 -0.09 5.96
C VAL A 26 -0.28 -0.97 7.21
N LEU A 27 0.14 -2.23 7.07
CA LEU A 27 0.30 -3.15 8.20
C LEU A 27 1.33 -2.62 9.20
N ILE A 28 2.52 -2.28 8.74
CA ILE A 28 3.59 -1.88 9.65
C ILE A 28 3.30 -0.49 10.21
N GLY A 29 2.95 0.47 9.35
CA GLY A 29 2.84 1.87 9.71
C GLY A 29 1.55 2.26 10.42
N ALA A 30 0.45 1.53 10.23
CA ALA A 30 -0.83 1.81 10.88
C ALA A 30 -1.19 0.77 11.95
N PHE A 31 -1.09 -0.53 11.66
CA PHE A 31 -1.54 -1.56 12.62
C PHE A 31 -0.57 -1.76 13.79
N THR A 32 0.75 -1.71 13.57
CA THR A 32 1.74 -1.84 14.66
C THR A 32 1.55 -0.79 15.77
N PRO A 33 1.46 0.52 15.48
CA PRO A 33 1.30 1.52 16.54
C PRO A 33 -0.05 1.43 17.26
N ILE A 34 -1.13 1.05 16.55
CA ILE A 34 -2.45 0.79 17.18
C ILE A 34 -2.35 -0.39 18.14
N THR A 35 -1.70 -1.47 17.71
CA THR A 35 -1.50 -2.65 18.56
C THR A 35 -0.70 -2.27 19.80
N HIS A 36 0.40 -1.53 19.61
CA HIS A 36 1.26 -1.07 20.70
C HIS A 36 0.48 -0.20 21.71
N SER A 37 -0.42 0.68 21.26
CA SER A 37 -1.19 1.55 22.16
C SER A 37 -2.26 0.83 22.99
N VAL A 38 -2.70 -0.34 22.55
CA VAL A 38 -3.62 -1.18 23.33
C VAL A 38 -2.89 -1.89 24.47
N TYR A 39 -1.62 -2.26 24.28
CA TYR A 39 -0.86 -3.06 25.26
C TYR A 39 -0.01 -2.22 26.22
N ASP A 40 0.32 -0.97 25.88
CA ASP A 40 1.09 -0.09 26.75
C ASP A 40 0.22 1.08 27.27
N PRO A 41 -0.27 1.01 28.53
CA PRO A 41 -1.07 2.07 29.11
C PRO A 41 -0.27 3.33 29.50
N SER A 42 1.06 3.30 29.41
CA SER A 42 1.94 4.42 29.77
C SER A 42 2.14 5.45 28.65
N ILE A 43 1.53 5.23 27.48
CA ILE A 43 1.68 6.11 26.33
C ILE A 43 1.09 7.49 26.61
N ALA A 44 1.95 8.51 26.52
CA ALA A 44 1.54 9.91 26.61
C ALA A 44 0.61 10.31 25.44
N ALA A 45 -0.35 11.19 25.71
CA ALA A 45 -1.30 11.66 24.69
C ALA A 45 -0.61 12.29 23.46
N SER A 46 0.53 12.95 23.64
CA SER A 46 1.35 13.50 22.55
C SER A 46 1.95 12.41 21.64
N ALA A 47 2.39 11.29 22.22
CA ALA A 47 2.87 10.14 21.47
C ALA A 47 1.72 9.46 20.71
N LEU A 48 0.54 9.34 21.33
CA LEU A 48 -0.65 8.80 20.67
C LEU A 48 -1.07 9.64 19.46
N GLY A 49 -1.04 10.97 19.59
CA GLY A 49 -1.33 11.89 18.48
C GLY A 49 -0.35 11.73 17.31
N LEU A 50 0.95 11.63 17.61
CA LEU A 50 1.98 11.40 16.59
C LEU A 50 1.79 10.06 15.87
N MET A 51 1.50 8.99 16.62
CA MET A 51 1.23 7.66 16.09
C MET A 51 0.01 7.64 15.16
N ALA A 52 -1.06 8.36 15.52
CA ALA A 52 -2.25 8.48 14.68
C ALA A 52 -1.95 9.22 13.37
N VAL A 53 -1.18 10.32 13.42
CA VAL A 53 -0.77 11.05 12.20
C VAL A 53 0.08 10.17 11.29
N LEU A 54 1.04 9.43 11.84
CA LEU A 54 1.86 8.48 11.07
C LEU A 54 1.01 7.38 10.44
N ALA A 55 0.05 6.82 11.18
CA ALA A 55 -0.87 5.82 10.65
C ALA A 55 -1.68 6.36 9.46
N ILE A 56 -2.18 7.60 9.54
CA ILE A 56 -2.89 8.27 8.44
C ILE A 56 -1.98 8.42 7.21
N ILE A 57 -0.74 8.85 7.40
CA ILE A 57 0.23 9.01 6.31
C ILE A 57 0.53 7.67 5.65
N CYS A 58 0.70 6.60 6.44
CA CYS A 58 0.95 5.25 5.92
C CYS A 58 -0.26 4.71 5.16
N VAL A 59 -1.49 4.92 5.65
CA VAL A 59 -2.73 4.55 4.95
C VAL A 59 -2.87 5.33 3.65
N ALA A 60 -2.64 6.64 3.66
CA ALA A 60 -2.71 7.46 2.46
C ALA A 60 -1.66 7.03 1.41
N THR A 61 -0.43 6.76 1.85
CA THR A 61 0.66 6.31 0.99
C THR A 61 0.38 4.92 0.41
N GLY A 62 -0.06 3.98 1.25
CA GLY A 62 -0.47 2.64 0.80
C GLY A 62 -1.63 2.71 -0.19
N GLY A 63 -2.65 3.51 0.11
CA GLY A 63 -3.79 3.75 -0.79
C GLY A 63 -3.36 4.31 -2.15
N ALA A 64 -2.46 5.30 -2.17
CA ALA A 64 -1.92 5.85 -3.41
C ALA A 64 -1.15 4.80 -4.22
N LEU A 65 -0.37 3.95 -3.55
CA LEU A 65 0.42 2.91 -4.19
C LEU A 65 -0.46 1.78 -4.75
N HIS A 66 -1.48 1.38 -4.00
CA HIS A 66 -2.52 0.46 -4.45
C HIS A 66 -3.29 1.01 -5.66
N TYR A 67 -3.68 2.29 -5.61
CA TYR A 67 -4.37 2.95 -6.72
C TYR A 67 -3.52 3.01 -7.99
N HIS A 68 -2.23 3.33 -7.86
CA HIS A 68 -1.31 3.33 -9.00
C HIS A 68 -1.08 1.91 -9.55
N ALA A 69 -1.09 0.88 -8.71
CA ALA A 69 -1.10 -0.51 -9.18
C ALA A 69 -2.36 -0.83 -10.00
N LEU A 70 -3.54 -0.41 -9.51
CA LEU A 70 -4.82 -0.62 -10.17
C LEU A 70 -4.87 0.07 -11.54
N ARG A 71 -4.49 1.35 -11.61
CA ARG A 71 -4.45 2.09 -12.89
C ARG A 71 -3.54 1.45 -13.94
N ARG A 72 -2.47 0.78 -13.53
CA ARG A 72 -1.59 0.05 -14.45
C ARG A 72 -2.24 -1.20 -15.00
N LEU A 73 -3.18 -1.81 -14.27
CA LEU A 73 -3.98 -2.93 -14.74
C LEU A 73 -5.11 -2.43 -15.65
N ASP A 74 -5.82 -1.37 -15.27
CA ASP A 74 -6.89 -0.78 -16.10
C ASP A 74 -6.36 -0.38 -17.49
N ALA A 75 -5.19 0.26 -17.54
CA ALA A 75 -4.54 0.64 -18.80
C ALA A 75 -4.10 -0.56 -19.65
N LEU A 76 -3.95 -1.76 -19.08
CA LEU A 76 -3.73 -2.99 -19.85
C LEU A 76 -5.03 -3.53 -20.44
N GLU A 77 -6.14 -3.43 -19.71
CA GLU A 77 -7.46 -3.89 -20.16
C GLU A 77 -7.96 -3.07 -21.34
N GLU A 78 -7.78 -1.74 -21.30
CA GLU A 78 -8.10 -0.84 -22.41
C GLU A 78 -7.27 -1.12 -23.68
N GLN A 79 -6.07 -1.70 -23.55
CA GLN A 79 -5.23 -2.09 -24.69
C GLN A 79 -5.58 -3.45 -25.30
N ASP A 80 -6.44 -4.24 -24.64
CA ASP A 80 -6.87 -5.56 -25.11
C ASP A 80 -8.26 -5.55 -25.77
N GLN A 81 -8.97 -4.42 -25.71
CA GLN A 81 -10.21 -4.15 -26.47
C GLN A 81 -9.92 -3.61 -27.87
#